data_AF-A0A815PGD8-F1
#
_entry.id   AF-A0A815PGD8-F1
#
_cell.length_a   1.000
_cell.length_b   1.000
_cell.length_c   1.000
_cell.angle_alpha   90.00
_cell.angle_beta   90.00
_cell.angle_gamma   90.00
#
_symmetry.space_group_name_H-M   'P 1'
#
loop_
_entity.id
_entity.type
_entity.pdbx_description
1 polymer ?
#
loop_
_entity_poly.entity_id
_entity_poly.type
_entity_poly.pdbx_seq_one_letter_code
_entity_poly.pdbx_strand_id
1 'polypeptide(L)'
;DDLPNLKCFSLKCYHLINEYDEKILPLLHRMTYLETLTLYLQIKNRDRFIDNSHLQNEILLYMPRLHSFTFYISTYDDTNHLFPYVLSQDIERIVTNSGHQQCMANIIKYNSSCEAVCSIFSLPFAFDRLEDI
;
A
#
# COMPACT_ATOMS: atom_id res chain seq x y z
N ASP A 1 -16.12 20.89 -4.85
CA ASP A 1 -14.71 21.26 -4.63
C ASP A 1 -13.80 20.30 -5.38
N ASP A 2 -13.60 20.59 -6.66
CA ASP A 2 -12.66 19.85 -7.49
C ASP A 2 -11.25 20.13 -6.98
N LEU A 3 -10.51 19.07 -6.66
CA LEU A 3 -9.07 19.21 -6.43
C LEU A 3 -8.46 19.78 -7.73
N PRO A 4 -7.49 20.71 -7.64
CA PRO A 4 -6.79 21.20 -8.82
C PRO A 4 -6.23 20.03 -9.64
N ASN A 5 -6.03 20.24 -10.95
CA ASN A 5 -5.45 19.27 -11.90
C ASN A 5 -4.00 18.92 -11.51
N LEU A 6 -3.86 18.21 -10.39
CA LEU A 6 -2.61 17.87 -9.75
C LEU A 6 -2.01 16.69 -10.50
N LYS A 7 -0.86 16.92 -11.14
CA LYS A 7 -0.15 15.89 -11.89
C LYS A 7 0.75 15.05 -10.99
N CYS A 8 1.27 15.62 -9.91
CA CYS A 8 2.22 14.96 -9.03
C CYS A 8 1.77 15.08 -7.58
N PHE A 9 1.71 13.97 -6.86
CA PHE A 9 1.37 13.95 -5.45
C PHE A 9 2.25 12.96 -4.68
N SER A 10 2.65 13.34 -3.48
CA SER A 10 3.33 12.45 -2.55
C SER A 10 2.68 12.55 -1.19
N LEU A 11 2.33 11.38 -0.63
CA LEU A 11 1.84 11.24 0.72
C LEU A 11 2.76 10.30 1.48
N LYS A 12 3.32 10.78 2.58
CA LYS A 12 4.20 10.01 3.45
C LYS A 12 3.71 10.10 4.89
N CYS A 13 3.21 8.98 5.40
CA CYS A 13 2.75 8.80 6.77
C CYS A 13 3.69 7.82 7.47
N TYR A 14 4.55 8.37 8.34
CA TYR A 14 5.52 7.59 9.13
C TYR A 14 4.95 7.02 10.42
N HIS A 15 3.74 7.43 10.78
CA HIS A 15 3.00 6.90 11.93
C HIS A 15 1.89 5.97 11.44
N LEU A 16 1.50 5.02 12.31
CA LEU A 16 0.37 4.13 12.08
C LEU A 16 -0.93 4.94 11.90
N ILE A 17 -1.64 4.68 10.82
CA ILE A 17 -2.96 5.25 10.53
C ILE A 17 -4.04 4.16 10.53
N ASN A 18 -5.20 4.47 11.09
CA ASN A 18 -6.36 3.56 11.05
C ASN A 18 -7.39 3.96 10.00
N GLU A 19 -7.21 5.12 9.36
CA GLU A 19 -8.24 5.79 8.56
C GLU A 19 -7.97 5.67 7.06
N TYR A 20 -7.26 4.60 6.66
CA TYR A 20 -6.86 4.39 5.27
C TYR A 20 -8.07 4.30 4.34
N ASP A 21 -9.03 3.44 4.67
CA ASP A 21 -10.20 3.21 3.82
C ASP A 21 -11.19 4.40 3.88
N GLU A 22 -11.30 5.13 5.01
CA GLU A 22 -12.27 6.24 5.13
C GLU A 22 -11.74 7.61 4.68
N LYS A 23 -10.42 7.85 4.73
CA LYS A 23 -9.84 9.16 4.42
C LYS A 23 -8.84 9.12 3.29
N ILE A 24 -7.93 8.15 3.26
CA ILE A 24 -6.86 8.12 2.28
C ILE A 24 -7.38 7.68 0.91
N LEU A 25 -8.13 6.57 0.84
CA LEU A 25 -8.70 6.09 -0.43
C LEU A 25 -9.62 7.13 -1.10
N PRO A 26 -10.61 7.74 -0.42
CA PRO A 26 -11.46 8.74 -1.05
C PRO A 26 -10.70 9.99 -1.52
N LEU A 27 -9.64 10.38 -0.81
CA LEU A 27 -8.77 11.47 -1.26
C LEU A 27 -8.07 11.10 -2.57
N LEU A 28 -7.49 9.90 -2.65
CA LEU A 28 -6.81 9.40 -3.84
C LEU A 28 -7.77 9.26 -5.03
N HIS A 29 -8.99 8.76 -4.81
CA HIS A 29 -10.02 8.62 -5.86
C HIS A 29 -10.39 9.94 -6.53
N ARG A 30 -10.28 11.07 -5.80
CA ARG A 30 -10.56 12.41 -6.34
C ARG A 30 -9.42 12.96 -7.20
N MET A 31 -8.24 12.34 -7.20
CA MET A 31 -7.04 12.80 -7.90
C MET A 31 -6.87 12.13 -9.27
N THR A 32 -7.93 12.14 -10.09
CA THR A 32 -8.01 11.40 -11.37
C THR A 32 -7.04 11.89 -12.45
N TYR A 33 -6.47 13.08 -12.28
CA TYR A 33 -5.49 13.69 -13.19
C TYR A 33 -4.03 13.38 -12.83
N LEU A 34 -3.79 12.58 -11.79
CA LEU A 34 -2.45 12.24 -11.37
C LEU A 34 -1.72 11.46 -12.46
N GLU A 35 -0.50 11.91 -12.70
CA GLU A 35 0.49 11.33 -13.60
C GLU A 35 1.58 10.62 -12.78
N THR A 36 1.89 11.14 -11.59
CA THR A 36 2.90 10.60 -10.68
C THR A 36 2.40 10.57 -9.24
N LEU A 37 2.49 9.41 -8.60
CA LEU A 37 2.08 9.19 -7.22
C LEU A 37 3.20 8.53 -6.43
N THR A 38 3.51 9.07 -5.26
CA THR A 38 4.38 8.41 -4.27
C THR A 38 3.65 8.21 -2.95
N LEU A 39 3.45 6.96 -2.54
CA LEU A 39 2.83 6.60 -1.27
C LEU A 39 3.84 5.98 -0.31
N TYR A 40 3.87 6.46 0.92
CA TYR A 40 4.49 5.78 2.05
C TYR A 40 3.46 5.73 3.17
N LEU A 41 2.95 4.54 3.49
CA LEU A 41 1.86 4.37 4.44
C LEU A 41 2.17 3.24 5.41
N GLN A 42 1.86 3.46 6.69
CA GLN A 42 1.82 2.41 7.71
C GLN A 42 0.41 2.36 8.28
N ILE A 43 -0.31 1.27 8.07
CA ILE A 43 -1.75 1.16 8.33
C ILE A 43 -1.95 0.18 9.47
N LYS A 44 -2.80 0.50 10.45
CA LYS A 44 -3.17 -0.40 11.55
C LYS A 44 -4.68 -0.67 11.54
N ASN A 45 -5.09 -1.80 12.11
CA ASN A 45 -6.49 -2.18 12.32
C ASN A 45 -7.33 -2.24 11.03
N ARG A 46 -6.71 -2.73 9.94
CA ARG A 46 -7.43 -2.97 8.70
C ARG A 46 -7.80 -4.44 8.60
N ASP A 47 -9.05 -4.73 8.24
CA ASP A 47 -9.59 -6.09 8.14
C ASP A 47 -8.88 -6.99 7.11
N ARG A 48 -8.10 -6.39 6.18
CA ARG A 48 -7.36 -7.11 5.14
C ARG A 48 -6.02 -6.44 4.87
N PHE A 49 -5.01 -7.23 4.50
CA PHE A 49 -3.79 -6.69 3.92
C PHE A 49 -4.05 -6.04 2.57
N ILE A 50 -3.21 -5.07 2.22
CA ILE A 50 -3.21 -4.49 0.88
C ILE A 50 -2.36 -5.40 -0.01
N ASP A 51 -3.00 -5.93 -1.05
CA ASP A 51 -2.38 -6.77 -2.08
C ASP A 51 -2.42 -6.06 -3.45
N ASN A 52 -1.89 -6.70 -4.50
CA ASN A 52 -1.98 -6.13 -5.84
C ASN A 52 -3.43 -5.95 -6.29
N SER A 53 -4.34 -6.86 -5.95
CA SER A 53 -5.76 -6.74 -6.31
C SER A 53 -6.37 -5.45 -5.74
N HIS A 54 -6.07 -5.14 -4.47
CA HIS A 54 -6.47 -3.90 -3.81
C HIS A 54 -5.86 -2.70 -4.52
N LEU A 55 -4.56 -2.71 -4.83
CA LEU A 55 -3.92 -1.61 -5.57
C LEU A 55 -4.56 -1.38 -6.95
N GLN A 56 -4.86 -2.46 -7.69
CA GLN A 56 -5.49 -2.38 -9.01
C GLN A 56 -6.90 -1.79 -8.89
N ASN A 57 -7.73 -2.34 -8.01
CA ASN A 57 -9.14 -1.99 -7.91
C ASN A 57 -9.39 -0.65 -7.21
N GLU A 58 -8.58 -0.30 -6.21
CA GLU A 58 -8.84 0.86 -5.34
C GLU A 58 -7.92 2.05 -5.61
N ILE A 59 -6.82 1.89 -6.36
CA ILE A 59 -5.94 3.03 -6.70
C ILE A 59 -5.85 3.18 -8.22
N LEU A 60 -5.34 2.16 -8.91
CA LEU A 60 -5.00 2.27 -10.33
C LEU A 60 -6.22 2.44 -11.22
N LEU A 61 -7.34 1.77 -10.90
CA LEU A 61 -8.60 1.92 -11.62
C LEU A 61 -9.10 3.37 -11.67
N TYR A 62 -8.86 4.15 -10.60
CA TYR A 62 -9.31 5.54 -10.48
C TYR A 62 -8.31 6.56 -11.02
N MET A 63 -7.11 6.12 -11.40
CA MET A 63 -6.03 6.99 -11.87
C MET A 63 -5.54 6.57 -13.27
N PRO A 64 -6.38 6.69 -14.31
CA PRO A 64 -6.05 6.19 -15.66
C PRO A 64 -4.89 6.91 -16.33
N ARG A 65 -4.43 8.05 -15.79
CA ARG A 65 -3.29 8.83 -16.28
C ARG A 65 -1.99 8.54 -15.53
N LEU A 66 -2.04 7.69 -14.51
CA LEU A 66 -0.89 7.38 -13.67
C LEU A 66 0.10 6.53 -14.46
N HIS A 67 1.26 7.10 -14.75
CA HIS A 67 2.34 6.41 -15.44
C HIS A 67 3.52 6.10 -14.51
N SER A 68 3.60 6.79 -13.37
CA SER A 68 4.61 6.55 -12.35
C SER A 68 3.96 6.39 -10.98
N PHE A 69 4.08 5.19 -10.42
CA PHE A 69 3.56 4.87 -9.10
C PHE A 69 4.63 4.25 -8.20
N THR A 70 5.13 5.01 -7.24
CA THR A 70 6.12 4.53 -6.27
C THR A 70 5.42 4.33 -4.93
N PHE A 71 5.54 3.17 -4.31
CA PHE A 71 4.87 2.94 -3.02
C PHE A 71 5.68 2.08 -2.06
N TYR A 72 5.45 2.34 -0.78
CA TYR A 72 5.71 1.46 0.35
C TYR A 72 4.46 1.49 1.25
N ILE A 73 3.83 0.35 1.47
CA ILE A 73 2.62 0.25 2.27
C ILE A 73 2.79 -0.94 3.20
N SER A 74 2.79 -0.67 4.50
CA SER A 74 2.76 -1.71 5.54
C SER A 74 1.39 -1.73 6.20
N THR A 75 0.87 -2.93 6.45
CA THR A 75 -0.38 -3.15 7.20
C THR A 75 -0.06 -3.99 8.43
N TYR A 76 -0.43 -3.46 9.59
CA TYR A 76 -0.26 -4.04 10.91
C TYR A 76 -1.60 -4.60 11.37
N ASP A 77 -1.59 -5.88 11.71
CA ASP A 77 -2.70 -6.53 12.38
C ASP A 77 -2.30 -6.89 13.81
N ASP A 78 -3.12 -6.42 14.76
CA ASP A 78 -3.02 -6.61 16.22
C ASP A 78 -4.16 -7.54 16.69
N THR A 79 -5.01 -8.02 15.77
CA THR A 79 -6.12 -8.88 16.14
C THR A 79 -5.65 -10.34 16.22
N ASN A 80 -5.97 -11.03 17.32
CA ASN A 80 -5.81 -12.49 17.48
C ASN A 80 -6.59 -13.32 16.43
N HIS A 81 -7.26 -12.66 15.49
CA HIS A 81 -7.88 -13.28 14.34
C HIS A 81 -6.79 -13.61 13.35
N LEU A 82 -6.20 -14.80 13.53
CA LEU A 82 -5.44 -15.53 12.53
C LEU A 82 -5.94 -15.17 11.13
N PHE A 83 -5.28 -14.22 10.45
CA PHE A 83 -5.39 -14.09 9.01
C PHE A 83 -5.07 -15.49 8.50
N PRO A 84 -6.06 -16.21 7.93
CA PRO A 84 -5.87 -17.60 7.61
C PRO A 84 -4.84 -17.64 6.52
N TYR A 85 -3.61 -17.97 6.90
CA TYR A 85 -2.55 -18.47 6.04
C TYR A 85 -2.55 -17.82 4.65
N VAL A 86 -2.46 -16.48 4.57
CA VAL A 86 -1.93 -15.87 3.34
C VAL A 86 -0.45 -16.27 3.34
N LEU A 87 -0.22 -17.46 2.80
CA LEU A 87 1.08 -18.06 2.60
C LEU A 87 1.86 -17.04 1.77
N SER A 88 3.11 -16.81 2.15
CA SER A 88 4.06 -16.01 1.39
C SER A 88 4.03 -16.30 -0.13
N GLN A 89 3.63 -17.52 -0.51
CA GLN A 89 3.44 -17.97 -1.89
C GLN A 89 2.31 -17.25 -2.66
N ASP A 90 1.21 -16.86 -2.01
CA ASP A 90 0.14 -16.12 -2.67
C ASP A 90 0.58 -14.68 -2.93
N ILE A 91 1.30 -14.09 -1.98
CA ILE A 91 1.88 -12.75 -2.09
C ILE A 91 2.96 -12.69 -3.19
N GLU A 92 3.82 -13.72 -3.29
CA GLU A 92 4.80 -13.83 -4.38
C GLU A 92 4.13 -13.98 -5.76
N ARG A 93 3.01 -14.71 -5.85
CA ARG A 93 2.22 -14.82 -7.09
C ARG A 93 1.52 -13.52 -7.48
N ILE A 94 1.08 -12.75 -6.50
CA ILE A 94 0.40 -11.46 -6.66
C ILE A 94 1.31 -10.42 -7.30
N VAL A 95 2.64 -10.56 -7.13
CA VAL A 95 3.67 -9.70 -7.71
C VAL A 95 3.98 -9.99 -9.19
N THR A 96 3.80 -11.23 -9.65
CA THR A 96 4.37 -11.67 -10.94
C THR A 96 3.50 -11.35 -12.18
N ASN A 97 2.25 -10.90 -12.01
CA ASN A 97 1.25 -10.92 -13.10
C ASN A 97 0.80 -9.56 -13.68
N SER A 98 1.36 -8.41 -13.29
CA SER A 98 0.81 -7.11 -13.71
C SER A 98 1.54 -6.40 -14.87
N GLY A 99 2.70 -6.90 -15.33
CA GLY A 99 3.38 -6.41 -16.54
C GLY A 99 3.86 -4.94 -16.54
N HIS A 100 3.48 -4.13 -15.53
CA HIS A 100 3.68 -2.68 -15.54
C HIS A 100 4.56 -2.15 -14.42
N GLN A 101 4.89 -2.95 -13.39
CA GLN A 101 5.82 -2.55 -12.34
C GLN A 101 6.28 -3.78 -11.53
N GLN A 102 7.58 -3.90 -11.30
CA GLN A 102 8.10 -4.89 -10.36
C GLN A 102 7.67 -4.49 -8.95
N CYS A 103 6.74 -5.23 -8.37
CA CYS A 103 6.38 -5.07 -6.97
C CYS A 103 7.21 -6.07 -6.14
N MET A 104 7.35 -5.83 -4.86
CA MET A 104 7.86 -6.80 -3.90
C MET A 104 6.98 -6.74 -2.68
N ALA A 105 6.86 -7.86 -2.01
CA ALA A 105 6.03 -7.96 -0.83
C ALA A 105 6.69 -8.89 0.18
N ASN A 106 6.60 -8.52 1.45
CA ASN A 106 7.25 -9.19 2.56
C ASN A 106 6.26 -9.27 3.73
N ILE A 107 6.17 -10.43 4.37
CA ILE A 107 5.35 -10.63 5.58
C ILE A 107 6.27 -10.97 6.73
N ILE A 108 6.19 -10.20 7.81
CA ILE A 108 6.88 -10.47 9.06
C ILE A 108 5.81 -10.84 10.10
N LYS A 109 5.96 -12.00 10.73
CA LYS A 109 5.11 -12.45 11.82
C LYS A 109 5.87 -12.41 13.13
N TYR A 110 5.28 -11.79 14.15
CA TYR A 110 5.85 -11.73 15.50
C TYR A 110 5.18 -12.81 16.37
N ASN A 111 5.87 -13.93 16.57
CA ASN A 111 5.34 -15.10 17.29
C ASN A 111 4.96 -14.82 18.76
N SER A 112 5.47 -13.74 19.36
CA SER A 112 5.25 -13.41 20.77
C SER A 112 4.05 -12.49 21.03
N SER A 113 3.60 -11.73 20.04
CA SER A 113 2.55 -10.70 20.19
C SER A 113 1.27 -10.98 19.39
N CYS A 114 1.21 -12.08 18.63
CA CYS A 114 0.18 -12.31 17.62
C CYS A 114 0.07 -11.19 16.56
N GLU A 115 1.10 -10.35 16.46
CA GLU A 115 1.14 -9.27 15.49
C GLU A 115 1.69 -9.79 14.15
N ALA A 116 1.04 -9.39 13.07
CA ALA A 116 1.52 -9.64 11.72
C ALA A 116 1.65 -8.30 10.97
N VAL A 117 2.77 -8.16 10.25
CA VAL A 117 3.03 -7.03 9.38
C VAL A 117 3.19 -7.54 7.95
N CYS A 118 2.35 -7.03 7.05
CA CYS A 118 2.50 -7.25 5.62
C CYS A 118 2.92 -5.94 4.96
N SER A 119 4.07 -5.94 4.31
CA SER A 119 4.63 -4.79 3.62
C SER A 119 4.72 -5.06 2.13
N ILE A 120 4.19 -4.15 1.31
CA ILE A 120 4.31 -4.18 -0.15
C ILE A 120 5.00 -2.90 -0.64
N PHE A 121 5.84 -3.02 -1.67
CA PHE A 121 6.56 -1.88 -2.23
C PHE A 121 6.90 -2.05 -3.72
N SER A 122 6.99 -0.94 -4.44
CA SER A 122 7.43 -0.90 -5.85
C SER A 122 8.95 -0.94 -5.98
N LEU A 123 9.52 -1.49 -7.04
CA LEU A 123 10.96 -1.37 -7.33
C LEU A 123 11.26 -0.38 -8.48
N PRO A 124 12.33 0.42 -8.38
CA PRO A 124 13.12 0.67 -7.16
C PRO A 124 12.33 1.52 -6.15
N PHE A 125 12.40 1.17 -4.86
CA PHE A 125 11.95 2.07 -3.78
C PHE A 125 13.17 2.61 -3.03
N ALA A 126 13.21 3.92 -2.84
CA ALA A 126 14.23 4.58 -2.05
C ALA A 126 13.86 4.46 -0.55
N PHE A 127 14.46 3.46 0.11
CA PHE A 127 14.22 3.13 1.52
C PHE A 127 14.95 4.06 2.51
N ASP A 128 15.50 5.16 2.03
CA ASP A 128 16.43 6.10 2.68
C ASP A 128 15.93 6.70 4.02
N ARG A 129 14.75 6.30 4.50
CA ARG A 129 14.10 6.73 5.74
C ARG A 129 13.52 5.57 6.58
N LEU A 130 13.91 4.32 6.33
CA LEU A 130 13.61 3.21 7.25
C LEU A 130 14.55 3.18 8.46
N GLU A 131 15.60 4.01 8.49
CA GLU A 131 16.57 4.08 9.60
C GLU A 131 16.03 4.76 10.87
N ASP A 132 14.84 5.38 10.82
CA ASP A 132 14.20 6.08 11.94
C ASP A 132 13.03 5.30 12.60
N ILE A 133 12.91 3.98 12.35
CA ILE A 133 11.86 3.11 12.95
C ILE A 133 12.44 2.16 13.99
#